data_AF-B4N092-F1
#
_entry.id   AF-B4N092-F1
#
_cell.length_a   1.000
_cell.length_b   1.000
_cell.length_c   1.000
_cell.angle_alpha   90.00
_cell.angle_beta   90.00
_cell.angle_gamma   90.00
#
_symmetry.space_group_name_H-M   'P 1'
#
loop_
_entity.id
_entity.type
_entity.pdbx_description
1 polymer ?
#
loop_
_entity_poly.entity_id
_entity_poly.type
_entity_poly.pdbx_seq_one_letter_code
_entity_poly.pdbx_strand_id
1 'polypeptide(L)'
;MSRSTTFREQDDNTQTVTEESPEEEFATFIHSIYNYGLGFIALTVLLWVLISVATIDMPRLLPVPPYVLIIVIFIIMVVLNCIPKAAYCTPCNWILATIVVVCTILAGGCLVYSFSLLTVVLMVVLATVVVLILNFSGAKCPQQLLPGGICSTSLMMVLLVFLVVIGIIQVSTGSRLALHIFMITLFVMLIVAIPIQAQFNHGRMIIVEVVPKNHLIICILTLYLHSVMFFCCLCYLTTIGDEEVDSTE
;
A
#
# COMPACT_ATOMS: atom_id res chain seq x y z
N MET A 1 -28.53 46.52 -54.45
CA MET A 1 -29.56 46.97 -53.49
C MET A 1 -30.33 45.71 -53.10
N SER A 2 -30.26 45.12 -51.92
CA SER A 2 -29.82 45.58 -50.61
C SER A 2 -29.13 44.44 -49.84
N ARG A 3 -28.16 44.84 -49.02
CA ARG A 3 -27.33 44.06 -48.10
C ARG A 3 -28.05 44.07 -46.75
N SER A 4 -28.28 42.91 -46.14
CA SER A 4 -28.62 42.83 -44.70
C SER A 4 -28.07 41.55 -44.10
N THR A 5 -26.76 41.55 -43.89
CA THR A 5 -26.11 40.82 -42.81
C THR A 5 -26.46 41.51 -41.49
N THR A 6 -27.14 40.83 -40.58
CA THR A 6 -27.14 41.20 -39.16
C THR A 6 -27.04 39.95 -38.32
N PHE A 7 -25.82 39.76 -37.85
CA PHE A 7 -25.38 39.09 -36.63
C PHE A 7 -26.44 39.14 -35.52
N ARG A 8 -26.72 37.99 -34.91
CA ARG A 8 -27.09 37.95 -33.50
C ARG A 8 -26.41 36.74 -32.89
N GLU A 9 -25.39 37.03 -32.09
CA GLU A 9 -24.84 36.15 -31.06
C GLU A 9 -25.97 35.44 -30.34
N GLN A 10 -25.91 34.13 -30.35
CA GLN A 10 -26.40 33.34 -29.23
C GLN A 10 -25.22 32.48 -28.81
N ASP A 11 -24.41 33.06 -27.93
CA ASP A 11 -23.55 32.35 -26.99
C ASP A 11 -24.43 31.41 -26.18
N ASP A 12 -24.72 30.23 -26.73
CA ASP A 12 -25.14 29.10 -25.93
C ASP A 12 -23.88 28.32 -25.61
N ASN A 13 -23.37 28.67 -24.43
CA ASN A 13 -22.53 27.90 -23.52
C ASN A 13 -22.69 26.39 -23.73
N THR A 14 -22.07 25.86 -24.79
CA THR A 14 -21.73 24.44 -24.88
C THR A 14 -20.55 24.29 -23.94
N GLN A 15 -20.91 24.20 -22.65
CA GLN A 15 -20.11 23.59 -21.64
C GLN A 15 -19.59 22.31 -22.28
N THR A 16 -18.31 22.33 -22.66
CA THR A 16 -17.55 21.16 -23.01
C THR A 16 -17.56 20.31 -21.76
N VAL A 17 -18.62 19.53 -21.58
CA VAL A 17 -18.52 18.24 -20.94
C VAL A 17 -17.61 17.49 -21.91
N THR A 18 -16.31 17.71 -21.74
CA THR A 18 -15.30 16.79 -22.20
C THR A 18 -15.71 15.49 -21.55
N GLU A 19 -16.48 14.66 -22.25
CA GLU A 19 -16.54 13.25 -21.96
C GLU A 19 -15.09 12.82 -22.02
N GLU A 20 -14.45 12.75 -20.86
CA GLU A 20 -13.09 12.21 -20.75
C GLU A 20 -13.15 10.85 -21.43
N SER A 21 -12.31 10.68 -22.43
CA SER A 21 -12.25 9.40 -23.12
C SER A 21 -11.92 8.31 -22.07
N PRO A 22 -12.41 7.07 -22.23
CA PRO A 22 -12.15 6.00 -21.26
C PRO A 22 -10.65 5.80 -20.95
N GLU A 23 -9.78 6.18 -21.90
CA GLU A 23 -8.32 6.15 -21.76
C GLU A 23 -7.79 7.27 -20.85
N GLU A 24 -8.38 8.47 -20.91
CA GLU A 24 -8.02 9.62 -20.06
C GLU A 24 -8.50 9.43 -18.61
N GLU A 25 -9.70 8.87 -18.40
CA GLU A 25 -10.20 8.53 -17.05
C GLU A 25 -9.26 7.50 -16.39
N PHE A 26 -8.79 6.52 -17.17
CA PHE A 26 -7.88 5.48 -16.69
C PHE A 26 -6.47 6.01 -16.39
N ALA A 27 -5.94 6.90 -17.24
CA ALA A 27 -4.65 7.56 -16.99
C ALA A 27 -4.70 8.44 -15.73
N THR A 28 -5.79 9.18 -15.54
CA THR A 28 -6.03 10.03 -14.36
C THR A 28 -6.15 9.18 -13.10
N PHE A 29 -6.80 8.02 -13.18
CA PHE A 29 -6.88 7.05 -12.09
C PHE A 29 -5.50 6.55 -11.67
N ILE A 30 -4.69 6.07 -12.61
CA ILE A 30 -3.31 5.61 -12.33
C ILE A 30 -2.50 6.73 -11.68
N HIS A 31 -2.54 7.92 -12.27
CA HIS A 31 -1.80 9.07 -11.76
C HIS A 31 -2.24 9.43 -10.33
N SER A 32 -3.54 9.36 -10.04
CA SER A 32 -4.08 9.60 -8.70
C SER A 32 -3.62 8.54 -7.70
N ILE A 33 -3.59 7.26 -8.07
CA ILE A 33 -3.08 6.19 -7.19
C ILE A 33 -1.66 6.50 -6.75
N TYR A 34 -0.78 6.78 -7.71
CA TYR A 34 0.63 7.01 -7.42
C TYR A 34 0.85 8.33 -6.69
N ASN A 35 0.13 9.40 -7.04
CA ASN A 35 0.31 10.70 -6.40
C ASN A 35 -0.12 10.67 -4.93
N TYR A 36 -1.31 10.15 -4.62
CA TYR A 36 -1.78 10.03 -3.24
C TYR A 36 -1.01 8.97 -2.46
N GLY A 37 -0.73 7.82 -3.07
CA GLY A 37 0.04 6.73 -2.45
C GLY A 37 1.46 7.18 -2.09
N LEU A 38 2.16 7.84 -3.02
CA LEU A 38 3.48 8.41 -2.77
C LEU A 38 3.42 9.51 -1.71
N GLY A 39 2.37 10.33 -1.71
CA GLY A 39 2.11 11.32 -0.66
C GLY A 39 2.04 10.69 0.74
N PHE A 40 1.26 9.61 0.91
CA PHE A 40 1.20 8.89 2.19
C PHE A 40 2.53 8.24 2.57
N ILE A 41 3.22 7.61 1.62
CA ILE A 41 4.54 7.00 1.86
C ILE A 41 5.55 8.08 2.31
N ALA A 42 5.63 9.19 1.59
CA ALA A 42 6.54 10.30 1.89
C ALA A 42 6.26 10.91 3.26
N LEU A 43 4.97 11.11 3.60
CA LEU A 43 4.57 11.60 4.92
C LEU A 43 4.99 10.64 6.03
N THR A 44 4.75 9.34 5.85
CA THR A 44 5.12 8.32 6.84
C THR A 44 6.62 8.22 7.03
N VAL A 45 7.39 8.20 5.94
CA VAL A 45 8.86 8.20 5.98
C VAL A 45 9.39 9.46 6.66
N LEU A 46 8.86 10.63 6.32
CA LEU A 46 9.25 11.90 6.95
C LEU A 46 9.03 11.85 8.46
N LEU A 47 7.86 11.37 8.90
CA LEU A 47 7.55 11.27 10.32
C LEU A 47 8.44 10.26 11.03
N TRP A 48 8.75 9.10 10.44
CA TRP A 48 9.68 8.15 11.03
C TRP A 48 11.10 8.68 11.14
N VAL A 49 11.59 9.41 10.13
CA VAL A 49 12.89 10.08 10.18
C VAL A 49 12.89 11.15 11.27
N LEU A 50 11.84 11.96 11.38
CA LEU A 50 11.71 12.97 12.45
C LEU A 50 11.68 12.33 13.84
N ILE A 51 10.97 11.22 14.02
CA ILE A 51 10.94 10.45 15.27
C ILE A 51 12.34 9.93 15.61
N SER A 52 13.07 9.42 14.61
CA SER A 52 14.45 8.93 14.78
C SER A 52 15.40 10.05 15.20
N VAL A 53 15.32 11.23 14.57
CA VAL A 53 16.16 12.39 14.89
C VAL A 53 15.83 12.95 16.28
N ALA A 54 14.54 13.02 16.61
CA ALA A 54 14.09 13.57 17.89
C ALA A 54 14.30 12.59 19.07
N THR A 55 14.73 11.36 18.82
CA THR A 55 14.95 10.31 19.84
C THR A 55 13.74 10.13 20.76
N ILE A 56 12.53 10.27 20.19
CA ILE A 56 11.28 10.20 20.95
C ILE A 56 11.01 8.74 21.33
N ASP A 57 10.91 8.46 22.62
CA ASP A 57 10.53 7.16 23.19
C ASP A 57 9.04 6.86 22.90
N MET A 58 8.76 6.50 21.65
CA MET A 58 7.43 6.16 21.16
C MET A 58 6.77 4.99 21.91
N PRO A 59 7.49 3.89 22.25
CA PRO A 59 6.92 2.81 23.05
C PRO A 59 6.35 3.26 24.40
N ARG A 60 6.94 4.28 25.02
CA ARG A 60 6.48 4.82 26.30
C ARG A 60 5.35 5.84 26.17
N LEU A 61 5.27 6.52 25.03
CA LEU A 61 4.25 7.53 24.75
C LEU A 61 2.91 6.92 24.32
N LEU A 62 2.93 5.69 23.78
CA LEU A 62 1.75 5.02 23.26
C LEU A 62 0.88 4.46 24.40
N PRO A 63 -0.42 4.83 24.48
CA PRO A 63 -1.33 4.28 25.48
C PRO A 63 -1.74 2.83 25.18
N VAL A 64 -1.48 2.35 23.95
CA VAL A 64 -1.86 1.02 23.48
C VAL A 64 -0.65 0.27 22.92
N PRO A 65 -0.58 -1.05 23.08
CA PRO A 65 0.49 -1.84 22.47
C PRO A 65 0.48 -1.78 20.93
N PRO A 66 1.66 -1.83 20.27
CA PRO A 66 1.76 -1.77 18.80
C PRO A 66 0.94 -2.86 18.08
N TYR A 67 0.79 -4.05 18.66
CA TYR A 67 0.01 -5.13 18.05
C TYR A 67 -1.48 -4.76 17.87
N VAL A 68 -2.04 -3.93 18.75
CA VAL A 68 -3.43 -3.46 18.65
C VAL A 68 -3.60 -2.60 17.40
N LEU A 69 -2.62 -1.74 17.10
CA LEU A 69 -2.63 -0.89 15.90
C LEU A 69 -2.59 -1.74 14.62
N ILE A 70 -1.78 -2.81 14.61
CA ILE A 70 -1.69 -3.73 13.46
C ILE A 70 -3.02 -4.45 13.24
N ILE A 71 -3.67 -4.91 14.32
CA ILE A 71 -5.00 -5.54 14.24
C ILE A 71 -6.04 -4.58 13.69
N VAL A 72 -6.03 -3.31 14.11
CA VAL A 72 -6.94 -2.27 13.59
C VAL A 72 -6.71 -2.06 12.09
N ILE A 73 -5.46 -1.96 11.64
CA ILE A 73 -5.12 -1.83 10.21
C ILE A 73 -5.67 -3.03 9.43
N PHE A 74 -5.46 -4.25 9.94
CA PHE A 74 -5.94 -5.47 9.30
C PHE A 74 -7.47 -5.49 9.18
N ILE A 75 -8.21 -5.16 10.25
CA ILE A 75 -9.67 -5.10 10.22
C ILE A 75 -10.16 -4.08 9.20
N ILE A 76 -9.58 -2.88 9.17
CA ILE A 76 -9.96 -1.84 8.21
C ILE A 76 -9.71 -2.32 6.77
N MET A 77 -8.56 -2.94 6.51
CA MET A 77 -8.25 -3.50 5.20
C MET A 77 -9.23 -4.60 4.78
N VAL A 78 -9.59 -5.52 5.69
CA VAL A 78 -10.61 -6.55 5.43
C VAL A 78 -11.96 -5.92 5.14
N VAL A 79 -12.38 -4.90 5.91
CA VAL A 79 -13.65 -4.19 5.67
C VAL A 79 -13.64 -3.52 4.29
N LEU A 80 -12.57 -2.83 3.92
CA LEU A 80 -12.46 -2.13 2.63
C LEU A 80 -12.40 -3.09 1.44
N ASN A 81 -11.75 -4.26 1.58
CA ASN A 81 -11.61 -5.23 0.49
C ASN A 81 -12.80 -6.20 0.38
N CYS A 82 -13.42 -6.60 1.50
CA CYS A 82 -14.47 -7.61 1.52
C CYS A 82 -15.89 -7.03 1.47
N ILE A 83 -16.09 -5.75 1.81
CA ILE A 83 -17.41 -5.12 1.80
C ILE A 83 -17.46 -4.13 0.62
N PRO A 84 -17.88 -4.56 -0.58
CA PRO A 84 -17.99 -3.67 -1.74
C PRO A 84 -19.00 -2.54 -1.50
N LYS A 85 -19.96 -2.72 -0.58
CA LYS A 85 -20.89 -1.66 -0.15
C LYS A 85 -20.22 -0.52 0.60
N ALA A 86 -19.08 -0.74 1.26
CA ALA A 86 -18.30 0.31 1.92
C ALA A 86 -17.67 1.26 0.89
N ALA A 87 -17.36 0.76 -0.32
CA ALA A 87 -16.78 1.56 -1.40
C ALA A 87 -17.67 2.74 -1.86
N TYR A 88 -18.98 2.69 -1.61
CA TYR A 88 -19.93 3.74 -2.03
C TYR A 88 -19.93 4.98 -1.14
N CYS A 89 -19.45 4.90 0.11
CA CYS A 89 -19.35 6.07 0.99
C CYS A 89 -17.95 6.69 0.90
N THR A 90 -17.71 7.45 -0.17
CA THR A 90 -16.42 8.09 -0.46
C THR A 90 -15.77 8.81 0.74
N PRO A 91 -16.48 9.66 1.53
CA PRO A 91 -15.85 10.32 2.67
C PRO A 91 -15.46 9.36 3.80
N CYS A 92 -16.25 8.31 4.04
CA CYS A 92 -15.95 7.30 5.05
C CYS A 92 -14.63 6.57 4.72
N ASN A 93 -14.41 6.26 3.44
CA ASN A 93 -13.21 5.56 2.98
C ASN A 93 -11.94 6.40 3.16
N TRP A 94 -12.01 7.72 2.98
CA TRP A 94 -10.89 8.62 3.25
C TRP A 94 -10.56 8.71 4.75
N ILE A 95 -11.58 8.70 5.61
CA ILE A 95 -11.39 8.65 7.07
C ILE A 95 -10.71 7.33 7.46
N LEU A 96 -11.21 6.20 6.95
CA LEU A 96 -10.63 4.87 7.17
C LEU A 96 -9.17 4.79 6.69
N ALA A 97 -8.86 5.33 5.51
CA ALA A 97 -7.50 5.40 4.99
C ALA A 97 -6.59 6.26 5.88
N THR A 98 -7.08 7.39 6.36
CA THR A 98 -6.33 8.26 7.29
C THR A 98 -6.04 7.55 8.61
N ILE A 99 -7.03 6.84 9.17
CA ILE A 99 -6.84 6.02 10.39
C ILE A 99 -5.74 4.99 10.16
N VAL A 100 -5.77 4.28 9.02
CA VAL A 100 -4.73 3.30 8.67
C VAL A 100 -3.36 3.98 8.61
N VAL A 101 -3.22 5.10 7.90
CA VAL A 101 -1.94 5.83 7.80
C VAL A 101 -1.42 6.22 9.18
N VAL A 102 -2.26 6.81 10.04
CA VAL A 102 -1.90 7.20 11.41
C VAL A 102 -1.49 5.99 12.26
N CYS A 103 -2.28 4.91 12.26
CA CYS A 103 -1.93 3.68 12.98
C CYS A 103 -0.59 3.10 12.51
N THR A 104 -0.33 3.19 11.21
CA THR A 104 0.91 2.69 10.61
C THR A 104 2.11 3.55 11.01
N ILE A 105 1.97 4.87 11.02
CA ILE A 105 3.01 5.80 11.48
C ILE A 105 3.38 5.48 12.94
N LEU A 106 2.38 5.34 13.82
CA LEU A 106 2.59 5.04 15.23
C LEU A 106 3.25 3.67 15.42
N ALA A 107 2.74 2.62 14.77
CA ALA A 107 3.27 1.26 14.88
C ALA A 107 4.71 1.18 14.36
N GLY A 108 4.99 1.78 13.20
CA GLY A 108 6.33 1.83 12.64
C GLY A 108 7.29 2.74 13.42
N GLY A 109 6.78 3.79 14.06
CA GLY A 109 7.57 4.64 14.95
C GLY A 109 8.15 3.86 16.13
N CYS A 110 7.39 2.91 16.69
CA CYS A 110 7.89 2.00 17.72
C CYS A 110 9.00 1.07 17.21
N LEU A 111 8.92 0.64 15.95
CA LEU A 111 9.94 -0.21 15.32
C LEU A 111 11.21 0.59 15.03
N VAL A 112 11.06 1.76 14.43
CA VAL A 112 12.14 2.65 13.99
C VAL A 112 12.95 3.20 15.17
N TYR A 113 12.32 3.39 16.33
CA TYR A 113 13.00 3.82 17.56
C TYR A 113 14.17 2.90 17.97
N SER A 114 14.09 1.59 17.66
CA SER A 114 15.14 0.62 17.99
C SER A 114 16.36 0.70 17.07
N PHE A 115 16.32 1.49 16.00
CA PHE A 115 17.38 1.56 15.00
C PHE A 115 18.06 2.93 14.98
N SER A 116 19.32 2.94 14.55
CA SER A 116 20.03 4.19 14.28
C SER A 116 19.43 4.93 13.08
N LEU A 117 19.51 6.26 13.06
CA LEU A 117 19.05 7.08 11.93
C LEU A 117 19.62 6.60 10.59
N LEU A 118 20.90 6.23 10.56
CA LEU A 118 21.57 5.77 9.36
C LEU A 118 20.97 4.44 8.86
N THR A 119 20.73 3.50 9.77
CA THR A 119 20.07 2.23 9.44
C THR A 119 18.68 2.47 8.87
N VAL A 120 17.89 3.35 9.49
CA VAL A 120 16.53 3.70 9.05
C VAL A 120 16.55 4.28 7.63
N VAL A 121 17.44 5.25 7.37
CA VAL A 121 17.56 5.87 6.04
C VAL A 121 17.98 4.84 4.99
N LEU A 122 18.95 3.98 5.29
CA LEU A 122 19.37 2.92 4.36
C LEU A 122 18.23 1.94 4.05
N MET A 123 17.47 1.52 5.06
CA MET A 123 16.32 0.63 4.88
C MET A 123 15.19 1.28 4.07
N VAL A 124 14.94 2.58 4.27
CA VAL A 124 13.97 3.33 3.44
C VAL A 124 14.42 3.36 1.98
N VAL A 125 15.70 3.67 1.72
CA VAL A 125 16.24 3.70 0.36
C VAL A 125 16.15 2.32 -0.29
N LEU A 126 16.56 1.27 0.42
CA LEU A 126 16.48 -0.11 -0.05
C LEU A 126 15.05 -0.55 -0.35
N ALA A 127 14.12 -0.32 0.60
CA ALA A 127 12.70 -0.63 0.42
C ALA A 127 12.12 0.10 -0.79
N THR A 128 12.41 1.39 -0.93
CA THR A 128 11.91 2.21 -2.03
C THR A 128 12.42 1.70 -3.38
N VAL A 129 13.71 1.42 -3.51
CA VAL A 129 14.30 0.90 -4.75
C VAL A 129 13.69 -0.44 -5.12
N VAL A 130 13.57 -1.37 -4.17
CA VAL A 130 13.02 -2.71 -4.46
C VAL A 130 11.53 -2.63 -4.80
N VAL A 131 10.73 -1.88 -4.05
CA VAL A 131 9.31 -1.68 -4.32
C VAL A 131 9.09 -1.02 -5.67
N LEU A 132 9.93 -0.04 -6.06
CA LEU A 132 9.87 0.57 -7.39
C LEU A 132 10.18 -0.46 -8.48
N ILE A 133 11.26 -1.24 -8.35
CA ILE A 133 11.61 -2.29 -9.31
C ILE A 133 10.46 -3.30 -9.46
N LEU A 134 9.86 -3.74 -8.36
CA LEU A 134 8.73 -4.67 -8.36
C LEU A 134 7.45 -4.05 -8.98
N ASN A 135 7.18 -2.76 -8.72
CA ASN A 135 6.06 -2.06 -9.34
C ASN A 135 6.27 -1.91 -10.86
N PHE A 136 7.47 -1.49 -11.28
CA PHE A 136 7.81 -1.33 -12.70
C PHE A 136 7.79 -2.66 -13.44
N SER A 137 8.29 -3.74 -12.82
CA SER A 137 8.24 -5.08 -13.40
C SER A 137 6.80 -5.53 -13.58
N GLY A 138 5.92 -5.33 -12.60
CA GLY A 138 4.49 -5.59 -12.73
C GLY A 138 3.83 -4.79 -13.85
N ALA A 139 4.08 -3.48 -13.91
CA ALA A 139 3.53 -2.59 -14.93
C ALA A 139 3.95 -2.98 -16.36
N LYS A 140 5.20 -3.43 -16.56
CA LYS A 140 5.79 -3.74 -17.87
C LYS A 140 5.76 -5.23 -18.26
N CYS A 141 5.50 -6.16 -17.34
CA CYS A 141 5.58 -7.60 -17.63
C CYS A 141 4.51 -8.06 -18.66
N PRO A 142 4.85 -8.74 -19.76
CA PRO A 142 3.87 -9.19 -20.75
C PRO A 142 2.92 -10.25 -20.16
N GLN A 143 1.62 -10.14 -20.45
CA GLN A 143 0.57 -11.03 -19.91
C GLN A 143 0.84 -12.53 -20.18
N GLN A 144 1.59 -12.85 -21.24
CA GLN A 144 1.92 -14.22 -21.65
C GLN A 144 2.86 -14.94 -20.68
N LEU A 145 3.63 -14.21 -19.87
CA LEU A 145 4.53 -14.79 -18.87
C LEU A 145 3.86 -15.03 -17.51
N LEU A 146 2.59 -14.63 -17.36
CA LEU A 146 1.92 -14.77 -16.07
C LEU A 146 1.23 -16.13 -15.95
N PRO A 147 1.46 -16.86 -14.83
CA PRO A 147 0.55 -17.94 -14.46
C PRO A 147 -0.84 -17.33 -14.39
N GLY A 148 -1.83 -17.97 -15.05
CA GLY A 148 -3.14 -17.37 -15.30
C GLY A 148 -3.71 -16.67 -14.05
N GLY A 149 -4.36 -15.52 -14.21
CA GLY A 149 -4.75 -14.65 -13.09
C GLY A 149 -5.50 -15.37 -11.96
N ILE A 150 -6.22 -16.46 -12.28
CA ILE A 150 -6.87 -17.37 -11.31
C ILE A 150 -5.84 -18.05 -10.40
N CYS A 151 -4.77 -18.62 -10.96
CA CYS A 151 -3.71 -19.28 -10.19
C CYS A 151 -2.98 -18.28 -9.28
N SER A 152 -2.70 -17.08 -9.79
CA SER A 152 -2.04 -16.02 -9.05
C SER A 152 -2.89 -15.50 -7.87
N THR A 153 -4.18 -15.28 -8.12
CA THR A 153 -5.13 -14.85 -7.07
C THR A 153 -5.42 -15.96 -6.07
N SER A 154 -5.53 -17.23 -6.50
CA SER A 154 -5.71 -18.36 -5.60
C SER A 154 -4.49 -18.56 -4.69
N LEU A 155 -3.27 -18.43 -5.23
CA LEU A 155 -2.04 -18.50 -4.45
C LEU A 155 -2.01 -17.41 -3.38
N MET A 156 -2.37 -16.17 -3.75
CA MET A 156 -2.43 -15.05 -2.81
C MET A 156 -3.43 -15.26 -1.69
N MET A 157 -4.61 -15.81 -2.00
CA MET A 157 -5.61 -16.13 -0.97
C MET A 157 -5.12 -17.20 -0.01
N VAL A 158 -4.47 -18.26 -0.51
CA VAL A 158 -3.90 -19.32 0.35
C VAL A 158 -2.79 -18.76 1.25
N LEU A 159 -1.88 -17.94 0.71
CA LEU A 159 -0.82 -17.29 1.48
C LEU A 159 -1.37 -16.33 2.53
N LEU A 160 -2.42 -15.57 2.20
CA LEU A 160 -3.09 -14.67 3.13
C LEU A 160 -3.73 -15.45 4.29
N VAL A 161 -4.46 -16.53 4.00
CA VAL A 161 -5.06 -17.39 5.03
C VAL A 161 -3.99 -17.99 5.92
N PHE A 162 -2.89 -18.47 5.32
CA PHE A 162 -1.76 -18.99 6.08
C PHE A 162 -1.13 -17.93 7.00
N LEU A 163 -0.90 -16.72 6.51
CA LEU A 163 -0.41 -15.60 7.34
C LEU A 163 -1.36 -15.26 8.48
N VAL A 164 -2.67 -15.29 8.26
CA VAL A 164 -3.66 -15.06 9.32
C VAL A 164 -3.55 -16.13 10.40
N VAL A 165 -3.45 -17.42 10.03
CA VAL A 165 -3.31 -18.52 10.99
C VAL A 165 -2.01 -18.39 11.79
N ILE A 166 -0.87 -18.18 11.12
CA ILE A 166 0.42 -17.99 11.81
C ILE A 166 0.41 -16.73 12.67
N GLY A 167 -0.23 -15.65 12.20
CA GLY A 167 -0.40 -14.42 12.97
C GLY A 167 -1.20 -14.63 14.26
N ILE A 168 -2.30 -15.39 14.21
CA ILE A 168 -3.10 -15.75 15.38
C ILE A 168 -2.27 -16.60 16.36
N ILE A 169 -1.55 -17.61 15.85
CA ILE A 169 -0.65 -18.45 16.65
C ILE A 169 0.40 -17.56 17.32
N GLN A 170 0.99 -16.61 16.59
CA GLN A 170 2.02 -15.76 17.15
C GLN A 170 1.46 -14.82 18.24
N VAL A 171 0.29 -14.22 18.03
CA VAL A 171 -0.33 -13.37 19.05
C VAL A 171 -0.71 -14.19 20.29
N SER A 172 -1.12 -15.46 20.11
CA SER A 172 -1.58 -16.32 21.21
C SER A 172 -0.42 -16.94 22.00
N THR A 173 0.66 -17.34 21.33
CA THR A 173 1.79 -18.06 21.94
C THR A 173 2.99 -17.15 22.22
N GLY A 174 3.13 -16.03 21.52
CA GLY A 174 4.30 -15.14 21.63
C GLY A 174 5.61 -15.78 21.18
N SER A 175 5.58 -16.93 20.51
CA SER A 175 6.76 -17.66 20.07
C SER A 175 7.56 -16.93 18.98
N ARG A 176 8.85 -16.67 19.23
CA ARG A 176 9.75 -16.06 18.22
C ARG A 176 9.72 -16.82 16.89
N LEU A 177 9.70 -18.16 16.93
CA LEU A 177 9.65 -19.02 15.74
C LEU A 177 8.43 -18.73 14.85
N ALA A 178 7.23 -18.57 15.43
CA ALA A 178 6.04 -18.22 14.64
C ALA A 178 6.18 -16.82 14.01
N LEU A 179 6.81 -15.87 14.71
CA LEU A 179 7.09 -14.54 14.17
C LEU A 179 8.09 -14.60 13.00
N HIS A 180 9.15 -15.40 13.09
CA HIS A 180 10.07 -15.60 11.96
C HIS A 180 9.36 -16.18 10.73
N ILE A 181 8.57 -17.24 10.92
CA ILE A 181 7.79 -17.86 9.83
C ILE A 181 6.82 -16.83 9.23
N PHE A 182 6.14 -16.05 10.07
CA PHE A 182 5.24 -14.99 9.64
C PHE A 182 5.97 -13.95 8.77
N MET A 183 7.09 -13.43 9.24
CA MET A 183 7.82 -12.35 8.57
C MET A 183 8.45 -12.80 7.25
N ILE A 184 9.02 -14.01 7.19
CA ILE A 184 9.55 -14.58 5.95
C ILE A 184 8.42 -14.81 4.95
N THR A 185 7.30 -15.39 5.40
CA THR A 185 6.16 -15.64 4.51
C THR A 185 5.55 -14.34 3.99
N LEU A 186 5.45 -13.32 4.85
CA LEU A 186 4.97 -11.98 4.47
C LEU A 186 5.90 -11.35 3.44
N PHE A 187 7.22 -11.46 3.62
CA PHE A 187 8.20 -10.95 2.68
C PHE A 187 8.07 -11.61 1.29
N VAL A 188 7.98 -12.93 1.24
CA VAL A 188 7.77 -13.67 -0.02
C VAL A 188 6.44 -13.31 -0.67
N MET A 189 5.37 -13.21 0.12
CA MET A 189 4.07 -12.77 -0.37
C MET A 189 4.15 -11.37 -0.98
N LEU A 190 4.83 -10.42 -0.34
CA LEU A 190 4.97 -9.04 -0.84
C LEU A 190 5.73 -8.97 -2.17
N ILE A 191 6.79 -9.76 -2.34
CA ILE A 191 7.54 -9.84 -3.61
C ILE A 191 6.63 -10.22 -4.76
N VAL A 192 5.66 -11.10 -4.53
CA VAL A 192 4.71 -11.54 -5.55
C VAL A 192 3.50 -10.60 -5.64
N ALA A 193 3.05 -10.03 -4.52
CA ALA A 193 1.85 -9.20 -4.44
C ALA A 193 2.03 -7.82 -5.07
N ILE A 194 3.21 -7.21 -4.92
CA ILE A 194 3.49 -5.89 -5.49
C ILE A 194 3.36 -5.89 -7.02
N PRO A 195 3.98 -6.81 -7.78
CA PRO A 195 3.80 -6.89 -9.23
C PRO A 195 2.35 -7.16 -9.65
N ILE A 196 1.63 -8.05 -8.95
CA ILE A 196 0.22 -8.35 -9.24
C ILE A 196 -0.65 -7.10 -9.03
N GLN A 197 -0.42 -6.38 -7.93
CA GLN A 197 -1.13 -5.13 -7.66
C GLN A 197 -0.82 -4.07 -8.71
N ALA A 198 0.44 -3.96 -9.17
CA ALA A 198 0.80 -3.02 -10.24
C ALA A 198 0.07 -3.37 -11.55
N GLN A 199 -0.11 -4.65 -11.87
CA GLN A 199 -0.90 -5.08 -13.02
C GLN A 199 -2.38 -4.80 -12.86
N PHE A 200 -2.92 -5.00 -11.65
CA PHE A 200 -4.29 -4.61 -11.33
C PHE A 200 -4.51 -3.11 -11.56
N ASN A 201 -3.63 -2.27 -11.00
CA ASN A 201 -3.72 -0.81 -11.12
C ASN A 201 -3.66 -0.34 -12.57
N HIS A 202 -2.94 -1.04 -13.44
CA HIS A 202 -2.86 -0.74 -14.88
C HIS A 202 -3.93 -1.46 -15.72
N GLY A 203 -4.93 -2.11 -15.10
CA GLY A 203 -6.09 -2.67 -15.82
C GLY A 203 -5.73 -3.87 -16.67
N ARG A 204 -4.57 -4.48 -16.41
CA ARG A 204 -4.02 -5.58 -17.20
C ARG A 204 -4.52 -6.95 -16.75
N MET A 205 -5.46 -7.01 -15.80
CA MET A 205 -6.08 -8.27 -15.40
C MET A 205 -7.40 -8.48 -16.13
N ILE A 206 -7.42 -9.46 -17.04
CA ILE A 206 -8.56 -9.80 -17.92
C ILE A 206 -9.82 -10.22 -17.13
N ILE A 207 -9.65 -10.62 -15.86
CA ILE A 207 -10.71 -11.22 -15.04
C ILE A 207 -11.46 -10.19 -14.17
N VAL A 208 -10.86 -9.04 -13.87
CA VAL A 208 -11.45 -8.05 -12.95
C VAL A 208 -11.51 -6.70 -13.65
N GLU A 209 -12.72 -6.25 -13.94
CA GLU A 209 -12.97 -4.91 -14.47
C GLU A 209 -12.65 -3.89 -13.37
N VAL A 210 -11.60 -3.10 -13.58
CA VAL A 210 -11.21 -2.04 -12.64
C VAL A 210 -12.19 -0.89 -12.80
N VAL A 211 -13.05 -0.69 -11.80
CA VAL A 211 -13.91 0.49 -11.70
C VAL A 211 -13.14 1.62 -11.01
N PRO A 212 -12.67 2.65 -11.74
CA PRO A 212 -11.71 3.63 -11.22
C PRO A 212 -12.19 4.35 -9.95
N LYS A 213 -13.46 4.74 -9.91
CA LYS A 213 -14.03 5.51 -8.77
C LYS A 213 -14.14 4.71 -7.48
N ASN A 214 -14.36 3.40 -7.57
CA ASN A 214 -14.58 2.54 -6.39
C ASN A 214 -13.28 1.94 -5.86
N HIS A 215 -12.33 1.65 -6.75
CA HIS A 215 -11.07 0.99 -6.38
C HIS A 215 -9.93 1.95 -6.04
N LEU A 216 -10.08 3.25 -6.27
CA LEU A 216 -9.01 4.23 -6.08
C LEU A 216 -8.39 4.19 -4.67
N ILE A 217 -9.22 4.30 -3.63
CA ILE A 217 -8.74 4.34 -2.24
C ILE A 217 -8.12 3.00 -1.84
N ILE A 218 -8.72 1.89 -2.27
CA ILE A 218 -8.19 0.54 -2.00
C ILE A 218 -6.81 0.39 -2.65
N CYS A 219 -6.65 0.82 -3.90
CA CYS A 219 -5.37 0.74 -4.61
C CYS A 219 -4.30 1.64 -3.98
N ILE A 220 -4.66 2.87 -3.57
CA ILE A 220 -3.78 3.79 -2.85
C ILE A 220 -3.30 3.16 -1.54
N LEU A 221 -4.23 2.65 -0.74
CA LEU A 221 -3.94 2.10 0.58
C LEU A 221 -3.15 0.80 0.51
N THR A 222 -3.44 -0.07 -0.47
CA THR A 222 -2.67 -1.28 -0.73
C THR A 222 -1.25 -0.95 -1.19
N LEU A 223 -1.05 0.02 -2.08
CA LEU A 223 0.28 0.47 -2.50
C LEU A 223 1.08 1.01 -1.29
N TYR A 224 0.44 1.84 -0.47
CA TYR A 224 1.02 2.38 0.76
C TYR A 224 1.42 1.27 1.74
N LEU A 225 0.49 0.37 2.07
CA LEU A 225 0.73 -0.71 3.03
C LEU A 225 1.74 -1.73 2.52
N HIS A 226 1.76 -2.08 1.23
CA HIS A 226 2.82 -2.91 0.67
C HIS A 226 4.20 -2.29 0.90
N SER A 227 4.34 -0.99 0.66
CA SER A 227 5.62 -0.28 0.85
C SER A 227 6.06 -0.29 2.31
N VAL A 228 5.14 0.00 3.23
CA VAL A 228 5.41 0.00 4.67
C VAL A 228 5.70 -1.41 5.19
N MET A 229 4.87 -2.40 4.85
CA MET A 229 5.09 -3.79 5.28
C MET A 229 6.42 -4.32 4.73
N PHE A 230 6.80 -3.97 3.50
CA PHE A 230 8.08 -4.36 2.92
C PHE A 230 9.25 -3.75 3.70
N PHE A 231 9.17 -2.47 4.05
CA PHE A 231 10.15 -1.82 4.94
C PHE A 231 10.25 -2.53 6.30
N CYS A 232 9.11 -2.82 6.94
CA CYS A 232 9.11 -3.54 8.23
C CYS A 232 9.74 -4.93 8.11
N CYS A 233 9.49 -5.65 7.02
CA CYS A 233 10.13 -6.93 6.74
C CYS A 233 11.66 -6.79 6.61
N LEU A 234 12.14 -5.78 5.89
CA LEU A 234 13.59 -5.55 5.75
C LEU A 234 14.24 -5.25 7.11
N CYS A 235 13.66 -4.34 7.90
CA CYS A 235 14.17 -4.02 9.24
C CYS A 235 14.22 -5.25 10.14
N TYR A 236 13.19 -6.09 10.09
CA TYR A 236 13.15 -7.33 10.87
C TYR A 236 14.19 -8.36 10.41
N LEU A 237 14.35 -8.55 9.10
CA LEU A 237 15.37 -9.45 8.56
C LEU A 237 16.78 -9.00 8.91
N THR A 238 17.03 -7.69 8.97
CA THR A 238 18.34 -7.18 9.38
C THR A 238 18.63 -7.38 10.85
N THR A 239 17.63 -7.25 11.73
CA THR A 239 17.84 -7.56 13.16
C THR A 239 18.21 -9.01 13.41
N ILE A 240 17.68 -9.94 12.61
CA ILE A 240 18.03 -11.36 12.74
C ILE A 240 19.45 -11.62 12.25
N GLY A 241 19.82 -11.00 11.13
CA GLY A 241 21.18 -11.12 10.60
C GLY A 241 22.23 -10.68 11.61
N ASP A 242 21.96 -9.60 12.35
CA ASP A 242 22.85 -9.12 13.40
C ASP A 242 22.90 -10.09 14.61
N GLU A 243 21.76 -10.66 15.03
CA GLU A 243 21.72 -11.64 16.13
C GLU A 243 22.47 -12.95 15.81
N GLU A 244 22.44 -13.42 14.56
CA GLU A 244 23.15 -14.64 14.15
C GLU A 244 24.67 -14.44 14.10
N VAL A 245 25.14 -13.27 13.65
CA VAL A 245 26.57 -12.93 13.60
C VAL A 245 27.16 -12.85 15.00
N ASP A 246 26.46 -12.24 15.96
CA ASP A 246 26.92 -12.11 17.35
C ASP A 246 26.93 -13.47 18.10
N SER A 247 26.18 -14.46 17.62
CA SER A 247 26.17 -15.83 18.17
C SER A 247 27.30 -16.73 17.65
N THR A 248 28.07 -16.25 16.66
CA THR A 248 29.19 -16.98 16.04
C THR A 248 30.57 -16.45 16.40
N GLU A 249 30.66 -15.38 17.20
CA GLU A 249 31.88 -14.91 17.88
C GLU A 249 31.98 -15.44 19.32
#